data_AF-A0A225URD2-F1
#
_entry.id   AF-A0A225URD2-F1
#
_cell.length_a   1.000
_cell.length_b   1.000
_cell.length_c   1.000
_cell.angle_alpha   90.00
_cell.angle_beta   90.00
_cell.angle_gamma   90.00
#
_symmetry.space_group_name_H-M   'P 1'
#
loop_
_entity.id
_entity.type
_entity.pdbx_description
1 polymer ?
#
loop_
_entity_poly.entity_id
_entity_poly.type
_entity_poly.pdbx_seq_one_letter_code
_entity_poly.pdbx_strand_id
1 'polypeptide(L)' 'MDEGLIREIRVNGMKQAQEEDVWIAGMKKYLSGSISDLTQAEARSYGKIAADYEVDEQDLLFY' A
#
# COMPACT_ATOMS: atom_id res chain seq x y z
N MET A 1 -4.17 33.69 2.53
CA MET A 1 -4.03 32.28 2.13
C MET A 1 -2.80 31.76 2.83
N ASP A 2 -3.00 30.97 3.87
CA ASP A 2 -1.99 30.66 4.88
C ASP A 2 -0.93 29.70 4.33
N GLU A 3 0.30 30.19 4.17
CA GLU A 3 1.43 29.40 3.66
C GLU A 3 1.71 28.14 4.50
N GLY A 4 1.36 28.16 5.79
CA GLY A 4 1.45 27.00 6.68
C GLY A 4 0.48 25.88 6.28
N LEU A 5 -0.75 26.22 5.92
CA LEU A 5 -1.77 25.26 5.50
C LEU A 5 -1.40 24.59 4.18
N ILE A 6 -0.86 25.36 3.23
CA ILE A 6 -0.40 24.83 1.92
C ILE A 6 0.76 23.83 2.10
N ARG A 7 1.69 24.12 3.02
CA ARG A 7 2.79 23.20 3.34
C ARG A 7 2.29 21.92 3.99
N GLU A 8 1.36 22.04 4.93
CA GLU A 8 0.78 20.88 5.61
C GLU A 8 0.02 19.98 4.61
N ILE A 9 -0.81 20.56 3.75
CA ILE A 9 -1.51 19.81 2.68
C ILE A 9 -0.51 19.08 1.78
N ARG A 10 0.58 19.74 1.39
CA ARG A 10 1.61 19.11 0.54
C ARG A 10 2.32 17.96 1.25
N VAL A 11 2.72 18.15 2.50
CA VAL A 11 3.42 17.13 3.30
C VAL A 11 2.50 15.95 3.57
N ASN A 12 1.25 16.21 3.93
CA ASN A 12 0.26 15.17 4.19
C ASN A 12 -0.06 14.37 2.92
N GLY A 13 -0.20 15.04 1.77
CA GLY A 13 -0.40 14.36 0.48
C GLY A 13 0.79 13.50 0.07
N MET A 14 2.02 13.96 0.29
CA MET A 14 3.22 13.13 0.04
C MET A 14 3.30 11.92 0.96
N LYS A 15 2.98 12.11 2.24
CA LYS A 15 2.96 11.03 3.23
C LYS A 15 1.92 9.97 2.87
N GLN A 16 0.72 10.40 2.47
CA GLN A 16 -0.34 9.49 2.04
C GLN A 16 0.08 8.71 0.79
N ALA A 17 0.60 9.39 -0.23
CA ALA A 17 1.08 8.72 -1.45
C ALA A 17 2.16 7.68 -1.12
N GLN A 18 3.07 7.99 -0.19
CA GLN A 18 4.10 7.05 0.25
C GLN A 18 3.52 5.86 1.02
N GLU A 19 2.55 6.08 1.90
CA GLU A 19 1.85 5.01 2.62
C GLU A 19 1.06 4.11 1.66
N GLU A 20 0.40 4.69 0.65
CA GLU A 20 -0.31 3.96 -0.40
C GLU A 20 0.65 3.11 -1.25
N ASP A 21 1.81 3.66 -1.65
CA ASP A 21 2.81 2.93 -2.44
C ASP A 21 3.39 1.73 -1.66
N VAL A 22 3.69 1.94 -0.37
CA VAL A 22 4.14 0.87 0.54
C VAL A 22 3.07 -0.20 0.72
N TRP A 23 1.82 0.21 0.87
CA TRP A 23 0.69 -0.71 1.00
C TRP A 23 0.48 -1.53 -0.28
N ILE A 24 0.54 -0.92 -1.47
CA ILE A 24 0.43 -1.60 -2.77
C ILE A 24 1.57 -2.60 -2.92
N ALA A 25 2.82 -2.20 -2.67
CA ALA A 25 3.98 -3.09 -2.75
C ALA A 25 3.87 -4.27 -1.77
N GLY A 26 3.41 -4.01 -0.54
CA GLY A 26 3.18 -5.04 0.47
C GLY A 26 2.09 -6.03 0.08
N MET A 27 0.96 -5.54 -0.43
CA MET A 27 -0.15 -6.41 -0.86
C MET A 27 0.22 -7.25 -2.08
N LYS A 28 0.97 -6.68 -3.03
CA LYS A 28 1.49 -7.44 -4.17
C LYS A 28 2.41 -8.58 -3.74
N LYS A 29 3.33 -8.31 -2.81
CA LYS A 29 4.17 -9.36 -2.21
C LYS A 29 3.34 -10.45 -1.52
N TYR A 30 2.27 -10.06 -0.82
CA TYR A 30 1.37 -11.01 -0.18
C TYR A 30 0.70 -11.94 -1.19
N LEU A 31 0.13 -11.37 -2.27
CA LEU A 31 -0.58 -12.10 -3.33
C LEU A 31 0.36 -12.95 -4.20
N SER A 32 1.58 -12.47 -4.45
CA SER A 32 2.64 -13.21 -5.15
C SER A 32 3.19 -14.40 -4.31
N GLY A 33 2.83 -14.49 -3.03
CA GLY A 33 3.32 -15.53 -2.12
C GLY A 33 4.67 -15.22 -1.47
N SER A 34 5.21 -14.01 -1.69
CA SER A 34 6.43 -13.49 -1.06
C SER A 34 6.17 -13.03 0.39
N ILE A 35 5.44 -13.84 1.17
CA ILE A 35 5.01 -13.52 2.54
C ILE A 35 6.20 -13.45 3.50
N SER A 36 7.32 -14.11 3.18
CA SER A 36 8.56 -14.06 3.98
C SER A 36 9.17 -12.66 4.09
N ASP A 37 8.85 -11.77 3.15
CA ASP A 37 9.32 -10.38 3.13
C ASP A 37 8.40 -9.44 3.94
N LEU A 38 7.26 -9.95 4.43
CA LEU A 38 6.25 -9.21 5.16
C LEU A 38 6.29 -9.54 6.65
N THR A 39 5.95 -8.56 7.48
CA THR A 39 5.73 -8.84 8.90
C THR A 39 4.44 -9.64 9.12
N GLN A 40 4.36 -10.39 10.23
CA GLN A 40 3.15 -11.16 10.57
C GLN A 40 1.90 -10.26 10.67
N ALA A 41 2.06 -9.03 11.13
CA ALA A 41 0.96 -8.06 11.24
C ALA A 41 0.45 -7.60 9.87
N GLU A 42 1.36 -7.36 8.93
CA GLU A 42 1.04 -6.99 7.55
C GLU A 42 0.35 -8.15 6.83
N ALA A 43 0.94 -9.34 6.86
CA ALA A 43 0.36 -10.53 6.24
C ALA A 43 -1.07 -10.82 6.76
N ARG A 44 -1.30 -10.62 8.07
CA ARG A 44 -2.63 -10.77 8.67
C ARG A 44 -3.61 -9.67 8.25
N SER A 45 -3.12 -8.45 7.99
CA SER A 45 -3.95 -7.33 7.54
C SER A 45 -4.32 -7.50 6.07
N TYR A 46 -3.35 -7.82 5.22
CA TYR A 46 -3.58 -8.12 3.80
C TYR A 46 -4.49 -9.32 3.63
N GLY A 47 -4.31 -10.41 4.38
CA GLY A 47 -5.17 -11.60 4.28
C GLY A 47 -6.67 -11.37 4.53
N LYS A 48 -7.08 -10.25 5.16
CA LYS A 48 -8.50 -9.89 5.34
C LYS A 48 -9.14 -9.34 4.08
N ILE A 49 -8.35 -8.67 3.25
CA ILE A 49 -8.83 -7.95 2.07
C ILE A 49 -8.26 -8.52 0.78
N ALA A 50 -7.23 -9.37 0.83
CA ALA A 50 -6.55 -9.94 -0.33
C ALA A 50 -7.46 -10.76 -1.24
N ALA A 51 -8.61 -11.24 -0.75
CA ALA A 51 -9.60 -11.92 -1.58
C ALA A 51 -10.32 -10.98 -2.57
N ASP A 52 -10.35 -9.68 -2.28
CA ASP A 52 -10.89 -8.61 -3.13
C ASP A 52 -9.83 -8.08 -4.12
N TYR A 53 -8.60 -8.61 -4.14
CA TYR A 53 -7.55 -8.11 -5.01
C TYR A 53 -6.81 -9.22 -5.72
N GLU A 54 -6.39 -8.97 -6.96
CA GLU A 54 -5.55 -9.88 -7.72
C GLU A 54 -4.32 -9.16 -8.29
N VAL A 55 -3.25 -9.92 -8.51
CA VAL A 55 -2.03 -9.44 -9.16
C VAL A 55 -1.87 -10.20 -10.46
N ASP A 56 -1.80 -9.47 -11.57
CA ASP A 56 -1.55 -10.04 -12.90
C ASP A 56 -0.06 -10.40 -13.08
N GLU A 57 0.26 -11.09 -14.18
CA GLU A 57 1.62 -11.43 -14.59
C GLU A 57 2.54 -10.21 -14.73
N GLN A 58 1.99 -9.01 -14.94
CA GLN A 58 2.71 -7.74 -14.98
C GLN A 58 2.94 -7.09 -13.60
N ASP A 59 2.64 -7.80 -12.50
CA ASP A 59 2.76 -7.29 -11.13
C ASP A 59 1.85 -6.07 -10.91
N LEU A 60 0.71 -5.97 -11.61
CA LEU A 60 -0.27 -4.90 -11.43
C LEU A 60 -1.38 -5.38 -10.50
N LEU A 61 -1.72 -4.57 -9.48
CA LEU A 61 -2.75 -4.87 -8.50
C LEU A 61 -4.11 -4.38 -9.00
N PHE A 62 -5.09 -5.27 -9.02
CA PHE A 62 -6.47 -4.99 -9.41
C PHE A 62 -7.42 -5.24 -8.23
N TYR A 63 -8.57 -4.57 -8.28
CA TYR A 63 -9.70 -4.72 -7.35
C TYR A 63 -10.86 -5.37 -8.09
#